data_AF-A0AAF0ZLF2-F1
#
_entry.id   AF-A0AAF0ZLF2-F1
#
_cell.length_a   1.000
_cell.length_b   1.000
_cell.length_c   1.000
_cell.angle_alpha   90.00
_cell.angle_beta   90.00
_cell.angle_gamma   90.00
#
_symmetry.space_group_name_H-M   'P 1'
#
loop_
_entity.id
_entity.type
_entity.pdbx_description
1 polymer ?
#
loop_
_entity_poly.entity_id
_entity_poly.type
_entity_poly.pdbx_seq_one_letter_code
_entity_poly.pdbx_strand_id
1 'polypeptide(L)'
;MAPASNFNSISNTVCVMDASTRLGSSLVKRLLTNGYTVHAAIQNIHNGGHGEFLDACDMKRIKNFHLDPFDYHSIVDALKGCSGLFYSFEPPKDQSCTYDVRIYFN
;
A
#
# COMPACT_ATOMS: atom_id res chain seq x y z
N MET A 1 25.30 24.27 -3.19
CA MET A 1 23.89 24.34 -3.59
C MET A 1 23.44 22.95 -4.01
N ALA A 2 22.50 22.33 -3.27
CA ALA A 2 21.85 21.12 -3.75
C ALA A 2 20.89 21.49 -4.88
N PRO A 3 20.75 20.67 -5.94
CA PRO A 3 19.81 20.98 -7.01
C PRO A 3 18.39 20.99 -6.44
N ALA A 4 17.59 21.97 -6.83
CA ALA A 4 16.16 21.95 -6.58
C ALA A 4 15.58 20.75 -7.33
N SER A 5 15.03 19.78 -6.59
CA SER A 5 14.28 18.69 -7.19
C SER A 5 13.10 19.30 -7.96
N ASN A 6 13.23 19.31 -9.28
CA ASN A 6 12.18 19.70 -10.20
C ASN A 6 11.04 18.67 -10.01
N PHE A 7 10.07 18.97 -9.14
CA PHE A 7 8.83 18.18 -8.97
C PHE A 7 7.95 18.37 -10.22
N ASN A 8 8.47 17.95 -11.37
CA ASN A 8 7.78 18.04 -12.64
C ASN A 8 6.75 16.90 -12.68
N SER A 9 5.48 17.28 -12.57
CA SER A 9 4.29 16.44 -12.36
C SER A 9 4.33 15.63 -11.06
N ILE A 10 3.63 16.10 -10.02
CA ILE A 10 3.16 15.20 -8.96
C ILE A 10 2.33 14.13 -9.70
N SER A 11 2.87 12.92 -9.83
CA SER A 11 2.12 11.83 -10.43
C SER A 11 0.94 11.56 -9.49
N ASN A 12 -0.29 11.51 -10.01
CA ASN A 12 -1.46 11.10 -9.23
C ASN A 12 -1.43 9.58 -8.94
N THR A 13 -0.25 8.99 -8.88
CA THR A 13 -0.02 7.58 -8.65
C THR A 13 0.44 7.38 -7.22
N VAL A 14 -0.23 6.50 -6.49
CA VAL A 14 0.11 6.17 -5.10
C VAL A 14 0.26 4.67 -4.95
N CYS A 15 1.17 4.22 -4.10
CA CYS A 15 1.29 2.82 -3.72
C CYS A 15 0.47 2.57 -2.44
N VAL A 16 -0.28 1.48 -2.42
CA VAL A 16 -0.95 0.97 -1.22
C VAL A 16 -0.38 -0.39 -0.93
N MET A 17 0.36 -0.51 0.17
CA MET A 17 0.83 -1.80 0.67
C MET A 17 -0.29 -2.51 1.42
N ASP A 18 -0.28 -3.85 1.36
CA ASP A 18 -1.33 -4.71 1.91
C ASP A 18 -2.72 -4.40 1.33
N ALA A 19 -2.77 -4.10 0.02
CA ALA A 19 -4.00 -3.74 -0.68
C ALA A 19 -5.09 -4.83 -0.68
N SER A 20 -4.71 -6.09 -0.42
CA SER A 20 -5.64 -7.23 -0.28
C SER A 20 -6.44 -7.21 1.05
N THR A 21 -5.99 -6.44 2.05
CA THR A 21 -6.67 -6.34 3.36
C THR A 21 -8.01 -5.60 3.27
N ARG A 22 -8.83 -5.70 4.32
CA ARG A 22 -10.14 -5.01 4.36
C ARG A 22 -9.97 -3.48 4.38
N LEU A 23 -8.96 -2.99 5.10
CA LEU A 23 -8.62 -1.56 5.12
C LEU A 23 -7.96 -1.13 3.81
N GLY A 24 -7.00 -1.91 3.32
CA GLY A 24 -6.29 -1.65 2.06
C GLY A 24 -7.25 -1.54 0.88
N SER A 25 -8.16 -2.50 0.71
CA SER A 25 -9.15 -2.49 -0.38
C SER A 25 -10.12 -1.31 -0.31
N SER A 26 -10.57 -0.92 0.89
CA SER A 26 -11.41 0.26 1.09
C SER A 26 -10.67 1.55 0.70
N LEU A 27 -9.38 1.63 1.07
CA LEU A 27 -8.52 2.75 0.72
C LEU A 27 -8.27 2.83 -0.79
N VAL A 28 -7.95 1.71 -1.43
CA VAL A 28 -7.78 1.61 -2.89
C VAL A 28 -9.02 2.10 -3.61
N LYS A 29 -10.21 1.64 -3.19
CA LYS A 29 -11.49 2.09 -3.77
C LYS A 29 -11.67 3.61 -3.65
N ARG A 30 -11.40 4.19 -2.48
CA ARG A 30 -11.48 5.64 -2.27
C ARG A 30 -10.50 6.42 -3.15
N LEU A 31 -9.26 5.95 -3.25
CA LEU A 31 -8.23 6.59 -4.09
C LEU A 31 -8.61 6.57 -5.57
N LEU A 32 -9.12 5.44 -6.06
CA LEU A 32 -9.62 5.32 -7.43
C LEU A 32 -10.84 6.22 -7.68
N THR A 33 -11.79 6.32 -6.75
CA THR A 33 -12.92 7.27 -6.88
C THR A 33 -12.44 8.72 -6.94
N ASN A 34 -11.37 9.07 -6.23
CA ASN A 34 -10.78 10.41 -6.22
C ASN A 34 -9.89 10.72 -7.45
N GLY A 35 -9.81 9.84 -8.45
CA GLY A 35 -9.04 10.09 -9.67
C GLY A 35 -7.58 9.64 -9.63
N TYR A 36 -7.12 9.04 -8.54
CA TYR A 36 -5.74 8.54 -8.44
C TYR A 36 -5.54 7.25 -9.24
N THR A 37 -4.30 7.02 -9.66
CA THR A 37 -3.78 5.72 -10.09
C THR A 37 -3.19 5.02 -8.87
N VAL A 38 -3.43 3.73 -8.72
CA VAL A 38 -3.04 2.99 -7.52
C VAL A 38 -2.16 1.80 -7.90
N HIS A 39 -0.96 1.74 -7.31
CA HIS A 39 -0.14 0.54 -7.27
C HIS A 39 -0.53 -0.26 -6.03
N ALA A 40 -1.32 -1.31 -6.22
CA ALA A 40 -1.73 -2.22 -5.17
C ALA A 40 -0.63 -3.24 -4.92
N ALA A 41 0.16 -3.04 -3.86
CA ALA A 41 1.17 -3.99 -3.43
C ALA A 41 0.53 -5.04 -2.52
N ILE A 42 0.61 -6.29 -2.94
CA ILE A 42 0.04 -7.45 -2.23
C ILE A 42 1.21 -8.25 -1.68
N GLN A 43 1.23 -8.40 -0.35
CA GLN A 43 2.20 -9.22 0.33
C GLN A 43 1.78 -10.70 0.25
N ASN A 44 2.72 -11.57 -0.15
CA ASN A 44 2.50 -13.01 -0.16
C ASN A 44 2.63 -13.57 1.26
N ILE A 45 1.70 -13.21 2.12
CA ILE A 45 1.64 -13.83 3.43
C ILE A 45 1.17 -15.26 3.19
N HIS A 46 2.01 -16.22 3.55
CA HIS A 46 1.96 -17.65 3.26
C HIS A 46 0.77 -18.39 3.92
N ASN A 47 -0.44 -17.83 3.82
CA ASN A 47 -1.67 -18.44 4.29
C ASN A 47 -2.78 -18.14 3.27
N GLY A 48 -3.11 -19.15 2.47
CA GLY A 48 -3.95 -19.05 1.29
C GLY A 48 -5.31 -18.42 1.55
N GLY A 49 -5.50 -17.20 1.08
CA GLY A 49 -6.79 -16.56 1.07
C GLY A 49 -6.74 -15.15 0.51
N HIS A 50 -7.48 -14.94 -0.58
CA HIS A 50 -7.96 -13.65 -1.09
C HIS A 50 -7.00 -12.85 -1.99
N GLY A 51 -6.61 -13.47 -3.11
CA GLY A 51 -6.18 -12.76 -4.33
C GLY A 51 -7.33 -12.11 -5.12
N GLU A 52 -8.59 -12.24 -4.67
CA GLU A 52 -9.79 -11.92 -5.47
C GLU A 52 -10.51 -10.62 -5.06
N PHE A 53 -9.94 -9.78 -4.18
CA PHE A 53 -10.70 -8.65 -3.62
C PHE A 53 -10.71 -7.39 -4.50
N LEU A 54 -9.88 -7.31 -5.54
CA LEU A 54 -9.72 -6.11 -6.37
C LEU A 54 -10.43 -6.17 -7.72
N ASP A 55 -11.20 -7.23 -7.99
CA ASP A 55 -11.78 -7.52 -9.31
C ASP A 55 -12.93 -6.56 -9.72
N ALA A 56 -13.47 -5.78 -8.77
CA ALA A 56 -14.60 -4.88 -8.98
C ALA A 56 -14.24 -3.39 -9.11
N CYS A 57 -12.95 -3.03 -9.08
CA CYS A 57 -12.51 -1.65 -9.21
C CYS A 57 -11.90 -1.35 -10.59
N ASP A 58 -12.14 -0.13 -11.07
CA ASP A 58 -11.74 0.43 -12.36
C ASP A 58 -10.34 -0.02 -12.83
N MET A 59 -10.29 -1.13 -13.57
CA MET A 59 -9.05 -1.89 -13.85
C MET A 59 -7.98 -1.10 -14.60
N LYS A 60 -8.35 0.03 -15.21
CA LYS A 60 -7.43 0.87 -15.98
C LYS A 60 -6.46 1.66 -15.10
N ARG A 61 -6.84 1.93 -13.84
CA ARG A 61 -6.10 2.82 -12.92
C ARG A 61 -5.52 2.08 -11.72
N ILE A 62 -5.64 0.76 -11.66
CA ILE A 62 -5.03 -0.08 -10.64
C ILE A 62 -3.99 -1.00 -11.28
N LYS A 63 -2.81 -1.10 -10.65
CA LYS A 63 -1.74 -2.03 -11.03
C LYS A 63 -1.38 -2.87 -9.82
N ASN A 64 -1.45 -4.18 -9.95
CA ASN A 64 -1.08 -5.09 -8.88
C ASN A 64 0.42 -5.37 -8.91
N PHE A 65 1.07 -5.26 -7.76
CA PHE A 65 2.47 -5.57 -7.56
C PHE A 65 2.60 -6.64 -6.50
N HIS A 66 3.48 -7.60 -6.75
CA HIS A 66 3.92 -8.52 -5.72
C HIS A 66 4.97 -7.81 -4.88
N LEU A 67 4.79 -7.78 -3.56
CA LEU A 67 5.72 -7.15 -2.65
C LEU A 67 6.13 -8.13 -1.56
N ASP A 68 7.44 -8.32 -1.43
CA ASP A 68 8.05 -9.00 -0.31
C ASP A 68 8.74 -7.94 0.57
N PRO A 69 8.31 -7.75 1.83
CA PRO A 69 8.89 -6.75 2.74
C PRO A 69 10.38 -7.00 3.03
N PHE A 70 10.89 -8.21 2.75
CA PHE A 70 12.30 -8.57 2.91
C PHE A 70 13.10 -8.44 1.62
N ASP A 71 12.45 -8.23 0.47
CA ASP A 71 13.13 -7.97 -0.81
C ASP A 71 13.01 -6.50 -1.19
N TYR A 72 14.13 -5.78 -1.07
CA TYR A 72 14.24 -4.39 -1.46
C TYR A 72 13.87 -4.15 -2.93
N HIS A 73 14.17 -5.08 -3.83
CA HIS A 73 13.83 -4.92 -5.25
C HIS A 73 12.33 -4.90 -5.46
N SER A 74 11.59 -5.83 -4.84
CA SER A 74 10.12 -5.84 -4.89
C SER A 74 9.50 -4.55 -4.35
N ILE A 75 10.07 -3.98 -3.27
CA ILE A 75 9.60 -2.72 -2.68
C ILE A 75 9.84 -1.56 -3.65
N VAL A 76 11.05 -1.44 -4.19
CA VAL A 76 11.40 -0.36 -5.11
C VAL A 76 10.55 -0.44 -6.38
N ASP A 77 10.32 -1.64 -6.91
CA ASP A 77 9.50 -1.84 -8.10
C ASP A 77 8.04 -1.43 -7.88
N ALA A 78 7.46 -1.75 -6.72
CA ALA A 78 6.10 -1.32 -6.38
C ALA A 78 5.98 0.20 -6.21
N LEU A 79 7.01 0.84 -5.65
CA LEU A 79 7.06 2.29 -5.38
C LEU A 79 7.43 3.13 -6.61
N LYS A 80 7.99 2.52 -7.65
CA LYS A 80 8.52 3.22 -8.81
C LYS A 80 7.42 4.04 -9.51
N GLY A 81 7.60 5.37 -9.53
CA GLY A 81 6.67 6.30 -10.16
C GLY A 81 5.46 6.69 -9.28
N CYS A 82 5.40 6.21 -8.04
CA CYS A 82 4.45 6.67 -7.04
C CYS A 82 4.91 7.98 -6.40
N SER A 83 3.97 8.90 -6.17
CA SER A 83 4.20 10.13 -5.41
C SER A 83 3.95 9.95 -3.90
N GLY A 84 3.42 8.80 -3.48
CA GLY A 84 3.18 8.50 -2.07
C GLY A 84 2.96 7.00 -1.83
N LEU A 85 3.19 6.59 -0.59
CA LEU A 85 2.99 5.23 -0.10
C LEU A 85 2.04 5.26 1.10
N PHE A 86 1.00 4.44 1.04
CA PHE A 86 0.15 4.10 2.18
C PHE A 86 0.50 2.70 2.65
N TYR A 87 0.92 2.58 3.90
CA TYR A 87 1.15 1.30 4.55
C TYR A 87 0.03 1.06 5.56
N SER A 88 -0.73 -0.04 5.40
CA SER A 88 -1.80 -0.41 6.31
C SER A 88 -1.36 -1.60 7.15
N PHE A 89 -0.91 -1.36 8.38
CA PHE A 89 -0.70 -2.43 9.35
C PHE A 89 -2.05 -2.98 9.82
N GLU A 90 -2.49 -4.12 9.28
CA GLU A 90 -3.53 -4.93 9.92
C GLU A 90 -2.83 -6.02 10.75
N PRO A 91 -2.91 -5.98 12.09
CA PRO A 91 -2.25 -6.96 12.92
C PRO A 91 -2.86 -8.36 12.71
N PRO A 92 -2.07 -9.44 12.82
CA PRO A 92 -2.59 -10.80 12.75
C PRO A 92 -3.68 -11.01 13.79
N LYS A 93 -4.74 -11.74 13.44
CA LYS A 93 -5.90 -11.98 14.33
C LYS A 93 -5.59 -12.87 15.53
N ASP A 94 -4.37 -13.40 15.65
CA ASP A 94 -3.98 -14.42 16.64
C ASP A 94 -3.04 -13.91 17.74
N GLN A 95 -3.08 -12.62 18.11
CA GLN A 95 -2.47 -12.20 19.36
C GLN A 95 -3.43 -11.39 20.21
N SER A 96 -3.92 -12.05 21.26
CA SER A 96 -4.22 -11.47 22.56
C SER A 96 -2.97 -10.87 23.22
N CYS A 97 -2.20 -10.07 22.47
CA CYS A 97 -1.15 -9.23 23.01
C CYS A 97 -1.66 -7.80 22.93
N THR A 98 -2.26 -7.36 24.04
CA THR A 98 -2.41 -5.95 24.39
C THR A 98 -1.20 -5.17 23.88
N TYR A 99 -1.39 -4.35 22.84
CA TYR A 99 -0.43 -3.31 22.51
C TYR A 99 -0.44 -2.35 23.69
N ASP A 100 0.50 -2.52 24.62
CA ASP A 100 0.77 -1.55 25.68
C ASP A 100 1.43 -0.34 25.01
N VAL A 101 0.59 0.55 24.46
CA VAL A 101 1.03 1.88 24.03
C VAL A 101 1.23 2.71 25.29
N ARG A 102 2.37 2.49 25.94
CA ARG A 102 2.83 3.30 27.07
C ARG A 102 3.42 4.60 26.55
N ILE A 103 2.58 5.63 26.46
CA ILE A 103 3.03 7.01 26.26
C ILE A 103 3.56 7.50 27.61
N TYR A 104 4.88 7.58 27.75
CA TYR A 104 5.51 8.27 28.88
C TYR A 104 5.44 9.77 28.63
N PHE A 105 4.60 10.47 29.39
CA PHE A 105 4.73 11.92 29.57
C PHE A 105 5.72 12.17 30.71
N ASN A 106 6.71 13.01 30.45
CA ASN A 106 7.61 13.57 31.46
C ASN A 106 6.93 14.79 32.10
#